data_AF-A0A926TXM0-F1
#
_entry.id   AF-A0A926TXM0-F1
#
_cell.length_a   1.000
_cell.length_b   1.000
_cell.length_c   1.000
_cell.angle_alpha   90.00
_cell.angle_beta   90.00
_cell.angle_gamma   90.00
#
_symmetry.space_group_name_H-M   'P 1'
#
loop_
_entity.id
_entity.type
_entity.pdbx_description
1 polymer ?
#
loop_
_entity_poly.entity_id
_entity_poly.type
_entity_poly.pdbx_seq_one_letter_code
_entity_poly.pdbx_strand_id
1 'polypeptide(L)'
;MHDRIIPTLFLSLSTLAIAPFIVPAIAYQQFANRDRVDATIHFSSHNSPAAGRPSATQFLLTEKNDQPVSLANCNCQISVRDFRDRVILHNLPLSSSTREGKAAIATELTFPTSGSYTVVLSGQTQSSEPFELRFPVTAIDAKPTY
;
A
#
# COMPACT_ATOMS: atom_id res chain seq x y z
N MET A 1 37.06 6.68 71.94
CA MET A 1 37.09 6.83 70.46
C MET A 1 36.20 5.73 69.89
N HIS A 2 35.04 6.09 69.35
CA HIS A 2 34.09 5.15 68.75
C HIS A 2 34.08 5.38 67.24
N ASP A 3 34.62 4.44 66.47
CA ASP A 3 34.51 4.45 65.01
C ASP A 3 33.13 3.91 64.61
N ARG A 4 32.35 4.72 63.90
CA ARG A 4 31.08 4.32 63.28
C ARG A 4 31.33 4.09 61.79
N ILE A 5 31.32 2.83 61.38
CA ILE A 5 31.38 2.42 59.98
C ILE A 5 29.95 2.53 59.41
N ILE A 6 29.77 3.41 58.44
CA ILE A 6 28.51 3.59 57.70
C ILE A 6 28.57 2.70 56.45
N PRO A 7 27.63 1.76 56.23
CA PRO A 7 27.62 1.00 54.99
C PRO A 7 26.93 1.84 53.90
N THR A 8 27.67 2.18 52.85
CA THR A 8 27.13 2.83 51.65
C THR A 8 26.42 1.78 50.79
N LEU A 9 25.09 1.85 50.77
CA LEU A 9 24.22 1.06 49.90
C LEU A 9 24.33 1.60 48.46
N PHE A 10 25.01 0.89 47.57
CA PHE A 10 25.05 1.20 46.13
C PHE A 10 23.73 0.77 45.48
N LEU A 11 22.86 1.75 45.18
CA LEU A 11 21.64 1.55 44.41
C LEU A 11 21.99 1.48 42.91
N SER A 12 22.02 0.29 42.32
CA SER A 12 22.28 0.12 40.89
C SER A 12 21.07 0.55 40.06
N LEU A 13 21.15 1.72 39.42
CA LEU A 13 20.15 2.24 38.50
C LEU A 13 20.23 1.48 37.17
N SER A 14 19.38 0.47 37.00
CA SER A 14 19.27 -0.26 35.72
C SER A 14 18.49 0.59 34.72
N THR A 15 19.18 1.20 33.77
CA THR A 15 18.55 1.91 32.65
C THR A 15 17.95 0.90 31.68
N LEU A 16 16.62 0.76 31.73
CA LEU A 16 15.88 -0.06 30.79
C LEU A 16 15.88 0.64 29.42
N ALA A 17 16.76 0.20 28.52
CA ALA A 17 16.82 0.70 27.15
C ALA A 17 15.56 0.26 26.39
N ILE A 18 14.61 1.18 26.20
CA ILE A 18 13.44 0.97 25.35
C ILE A 18 13.91 1.07 23.91
N ALA A 19 14.13 -0.08 23.26
CA ALA A 19 14.40 -0.11 21.83
C ALA A 19 13.14 0.32 21.05
N PRO A 20 13.23 1.26 20.10
CA PRO A 20 12.10 1.61 19.26
C PRO A 20 11.71 0.40 18.40
N PHE A 21 10.46 -0.05 18.54
CA PHE A 21 9.85 -1.00 17.61
C PHE A 21 9.68 -0.29 16.26
N ILE A 22 10.66 -0.45 15.38
CA ILE A 22 10.55 -0.05 13.98
C ILE A 22 9.58 -1.03 13.34
N VAL A 23 8.32 -0.64 13.19
CA VAL A 23 7.36 -1.38 12.37
C VAL A 23 7.86 -1.26 10.93
N PRO A 24 8.15 -2.37 10.22
CA PRO A 24 8.53 -2.28 8.82
C PRO A 24 7.37 -1.66 8.04
N ALA A 25 7.64 -0.55 7.34
CA ALA A 25 6.75 -0.07 6.31
C ALA A 25 6.66 -1.20 5.27
N ILE A 26 5.47 -1.79 5.11
CA ILE A 26 5.24 -2.83 4.12
C ILE A 26 5.27 -2.13 2.75
N ALA A 27 6.47 -2.01 2.18
CA ALA A 27 6.63 -1.71 0.77
C ALA A 27 6.11 -2.93 0.01
N TYR A 28 4.97 -2.77 -0.66
CA TYR A 28 4.34 -3.83 -1.44
C TYR A 28 5.35 -4.36 -2.47
N GLN A 29 5.62 -5.67 -2.39
CA GLN A 29 6.59 -6.37 -3.23
C GLN A 29 6.10 -6.37 -4.69
N GLN A 30 6.95 -5.88 -5.59
CA GLN A 30 6.78 -5.95 -7.04
C GLN A 30 6.75 -7.44 -7.44
N PHE A 31 5.60 -7.93 -7.94
CA PHE A 31 5.56 -9.22 -8.62
C PHE A 31 6.16 -9.04 -10.00
N ALA A 32 7.25 -9.77 -10.25
CA ALA A 32 7.97 -9.80 -11.50
C ALA A 32 7.05 -10.23 -12.64
N ASN A 33 6.52 -9.26 -13.39
CA ASN A 33 6.14 -9.51 -14.77
C ASN A 33 7.27 -9.04 -15.67
N ARG A 34 7.43 -9.72 -16.81
CA ARG A 34 8.38 -9.34 -17.87
C ARG A 34 7.94 -8.06 -18.59
N ASP A 35 7.14 -7.23 -17.93
CA ASP A 35 6.40 -6.13 -18.50
C ASP A 35 7.21 -4.88 -18.26
N ARG A 36 7.32 -4.04 -19.29
CA ARG A 36 8.16 -2.83 -19.28
C ARG A 36 7.57 -1.70 -18.42
N VAL A 37 6.67 -2.01 -17.47
CA VAL A 37 5.93 -1.04 -16.67
C VAL A 37 6.01 -1.45 -15.21
N ASP A 38 6.57 -0.58 -14.39
CA ASP A 38 6.56 -0.66 -12.93
C ASP A 38 5.39 0.17 -12.37
N ALA A 39 4.89 -0.22 -11.19
CA ALA A 39 3.88 0.59 -10.52
C ALA A 39 3.88 0.48 -9.00
N THR A 40 3.43 1.55 -8.36
CA THR A 40 3.07 1.56 -6.93
C THR A 40 1.59 1.83 -6.77
N ILE A 41 0.97 1.17 -5.79
CA ILE A 41 -0.41 1.40 -5.37
C ILE A 41 -0.41 2.19 -4.05
N HIS A 42 -1.30 3.17 -3.94
CA HIS A 42 -1.48 3.93 -2.72
C HIS A 42 -2.97 4.11 -2.39
N PHE A 43 -3.30 3.92 -1.11
CA PHE A 43 -4.63 4.17 -0.55
C PHE A 43 -4.64 5.48 0.25
N SER A 44 -5.78 6.18 0.27
CA SER A 44 -5.95 7.40 1.08
C SER A 44 -6.05 7.12 2.58
N SER A 45 -6.45 5.92 3.00
CA SER A 45 -6.56 5.51 4.41
C SER A 45 -5.34 4.72 4.89
N HIS A 46 -4.99 4.88 6.18
CA HIS A 46 -3.98 4.17 6.99
C HIS A 46 -3.45 2.83 6.42
N ASN A 47 -2.56 2.85 5.41
CA ASN A 47 -1.88 1.71 4.77
C ASN A 47 -2.75 0.54 4.24
N SER A 48 -4.02 0.44 4.65
CA SER A 48 -4.98 -0.60 4.35
C SER A 48 -6.37 0.02 4.20
N PRO A 49 -7.14 -0.39 3.18
CA PRO A 49 -8.52 0.06 3.00
C PRO A 49 -9.43 -0.55 4.08
N ALA A 50 -10.41 0.22 4.55
CA ALA A 50 -11.44 -0.29 5.44
C ALA A 50 -12.55 -1.00 4.64
N ALA A 51 -12.94 -2.19 5.08
CA ALA A 51 -14.05 -2.94 4.51
C ALA A 51 -15.37 -2.17 4.62
N GLY A 52 -16.21 -2.29 3.59
CA GLY A 52 -17.50 -1.62 3.46
C GLY A 52 -17.40 -0.10 3.27
N ARG A 53 -16.19 0.48 3.19
CA ARG A 53 -15.98 1.91 2.95
C ARG A 53 -15.25 2.15 1.64
N PRO A 54 -15.62 3.20 0.90
CA PRO A 54 -14.86 3.60 -0.26
C PRO A 54 -13.44 4.05 0.12
N SER A 55 -12.46 3.60 -0.66
CA SER A 55 -11.06 3.93 -0.51
C SER A 55 -10.52 4.52 -1.80
N ALA A 56 -10.16 5.81 -1.75
CA ALA A 56 -9.50 6.45 -2.86
C ALA A 56 -8.13 5.79 -3.08
N THR A 57 -7.93 5.27 -4.28
CA THR A 57 -6.77 4.46 -4.66
C THR A 57 -6.09 5.11 -5.85
N GLN A 58 -4.77 5.27 -5.77
CA GLN A 58 -3.95 5.88 -6.81
C GLN A 58 -2.84 4.91 -7.23
N PHE A 59 -2.57 4.87 -8.53
CA PHE A 59 -1.50 4.08 -9.13
C PHE A 59 -0.52 5.01 -9.81
N LEU A 60 0.76 4.92 -9.45
CA LEU A 60 1.84 5.61 -10.14
C LEU A 60 2.54 4.57 -10.98
N LEU A 61 2.47 4.73 -12.29
CA LEU A 61 3.04 3.80 -13.26
C LEU A 61 4.23 4.46 -13.94
N THR A 62 5.25 3.67 -14.24
CA THR A 62 6.47 4.14 -14.88
C THR A 62 6.95 3.09 -15.87
N GLU A 63 7.16 3.49 -17.12
CA GLU A 63 7.78 2.60 -18.09
C GLU A 63 9.28 2.40 -17.79
N LYS A 64 9.89 1.35 -18.33
CA LYS A 64 11.31 0.99 -18.11
C LYS A 64 12.32 2.11 -18.42
N ASN A 65 11.93 3.12 -19.21
CA ASN A 65 12.73 4.30 -19.54
C ASN A 65 12.42 5.50 -18.62
N ASP A 66 11.85 5.25 -17.45
CA ASP A 66 11.42 6.24 -16.45
C ASP A 66 10.33 7.21 -16.94
N GLN A 67 9.63 6.88 -18.03
CA GLN A 67 8.50 7.70 -18.50
C GLN A 67 7.24 7.42 -17.67
N PRO A 68 6.59 8.45 -17.12
CA PRO A 68 5.35 8.26 -16.37
C PRO A 68 4.21 7.81 -17.29
N VAL A 69 3.42 6.84 -16.84
CA VAL A 69 2.20 6.45 -17.52
C VAL A 69 1.01 7.16 -16.85
N SER A 70 0.27 7.90 -17.66
CA SER A 70 -0.94 8.62 -17.27
C SER A 70 -2.20 7.90 -17.78
N LEU A 71 -3.37 8.32 -17.32
CA LEU A 71 -4.62 7.77 -17.86
C LEU A 71 -4.81 8.11 -19.35
N ALA A 72 -4.32 9.26 -19.81
CA ALA A 72 -4.52 9.71 -21.20
C ALA A 72 -3.72 8.87 -22.22
N ASN A 73 -2.65 8.20 -21.80
CA ASN A 73 -1.80 7.36 -22.65
C ASN A 73 -1.84 5.87 -22.26
N CYS A 74 -2.85 5.44 -21.50
CA CYS A 74 -3.07 4.04 -21.16
C CYS A 74 -4.55 3.65 -21.37
N ASN A 75 -4.81 2.51 -22.03
CA ASN A 75 -6.13 1.87 -22.04
C ASN A 75 -6.37 1.03 -20.77
N CYS A 76 -5.99 1.59 -19.62
CA CYS A 76 -5.94 0.90 -18.35
C CYS A 76 -7.33 0.44 -17.88
N GLN A 77 -7.37 -0.71 -17.21
CA GLN A 77 -8.54 -1.27 -16.56
C GLN A 77 -8.15 -1.80 -15.19
N ILE A 78 -9.08 -1.71 -14.24
CA ILE A 78 -8.90 -2.23 -12.88
C ILE A 78 -9.97 -3.26 -12.59
N SER A 79 -9.54 -4.38 -12.01
CA SER A 79 -10.42 -5.36 -11.39
C SER A 79 -9.92 -5.72 -9.98
N VAL A 80 -10.82 -6.24 -9.16
CA VAL A 80 -10.48 -6.77 -7.83
C VAL A 80 -10.91 -8.22 -7.77
N ARG A 81 -10.02 -9.05 -7.26
CA ARG A 81 -10.22 -10.49 -7.05
C ARG A 81 -10.24 -10.82 -5.57
N ASP A 82 -11.13 -11.74 -5.18
CA ASP A 82 -11.17 -12.27 -3.81
C ASP A 82 -10.04 -13.28 -3.55
N PHE A 83 -9.97 -13.81 -2.32
CA PHE A 83 -8.99 -14.83 -1.93
C PHE A 83 -9.08 -16.15 -2.73
N ARG A 84 -10.15 -16.35 -3.50
CA ARG A 84 -10.35 -17.50 -4.40
C ARG A 84 -10.07 -17.13 -5.86
N ASP A 85 -9.44 -15.99 -6.11
CA ASP A 85 -9.12 -15.42 -7.43
C ASP A 85 -10.35 -15.08 -8.30
N ARG A 86 -11.55 -15.02 -7.71
CA ARG A 86 -12.77 -14.66 -8.43
C ARG A 86 -12.86 -13.15 -8.55
N VAL A 87 -13.15 -12.66 -9.76
CA VAL A 87 -13.38 -11.23 -10.00
C VAL A 87 -14.66 -10.80 -9.28
N ILE A 88 -14.53 -9.85 -8.36
CA ILE A 88 -15.65 -9.29 -7.58
C ILE A 88 -15.95 -7.83 -7.92
N LEU A 89 -14.98 -7.09 -8.47
CA LEU A 89 -15.13 -5.73 -9.00
C LEU A 89 -14.43 -5.66 -10.36
N HIS A 90 -15.05 -4.97 -11.32
CA HIS A 90 -14.51 -4.76 -12.67
C HIS A 90 -15.11 -3.48 -13.27
N ASN A 91 -14.57 -3.01 -14.40
CA ASN A 91 -15.02 -1.80 -15.10
C ASN A 91 -15.12 -0.57 -14.19
N LEU A 92 -14.17 -0.44 -13.27
CA LEU A 92 -14.12 0.67 -12.33
C LEU A 92 -13.83 1.99 -13.07
N PRO A 93 -14.52 3.09 -12.72
CA PRO A 93 -14.28 4.38 -13.34
C PRO A 93 -12.88 4.88 -12.97
N LEU A 94 -12.08 5.20 -13.99
CA LEU A 94 -10.74 5.74 -13.82
C LEU A 94 -10.76 7.26 -14.02
N SER A 95 -9.94 7.96 -13.24
CA SER A 95 -9.69 9.39 -13.40
C SER A 95 -8.20 9.72 -13.31
N SER A 96 -7.81 10.86 -13.87
CA SER A 96 -6.47 11.39 -13.72
C SER A 96 -6.32 12.08 -12.37
N SER A 97 -5.20 11.88 -11.70
CA SER A 97 -4.84 12.60 -10.47
C SER A 97 -3.33 12.86 -10.44
N THR A 98 -2.88 13.50 -9.36
CA THR A 98 -1.46 13.75 -9.11
C THR A 98 -1.10 13.24 -7.71
N ARG A 99 0.08 12.64 -7.59
CA ARG A 99 0.68 12.28 -6.30
C ARG A 99 2.17 12.58 -6.34
N GLU A 100 2.68 13.27 -5.33
CA GLU A 100 4.11 13.64 -5.25
C GLU A 100 4.62 14.37 -6.51
N GLY A 101 3.75 15.16 -7.16
CA GLY A 101 4.05 15.87 -8.40
C GLY A 101 4.07 15.01 -9.67
N LYS A 102 3.77 13.71 -9.57
CA LYS A 102 3.69 12.76 -10.69
C LYS A 102 2.26 12.46 -11.08
N ALA A 103 2.01 12.22 -12.36
CA ALA A 103 0.72 11.76 -12.86
C ALA A 103 0.38 10.40 -12.24
N ALA A 104 -0.87 10.24 -11.80
CA ALA A 104 -1.38 9.01 -11.21
C ALA A 104 -2.76 8.68 -11.78
N ILE A 105 -3.01 7.39 -11.97
CA ILE A 105 -4.35 6.88 -12.32
C ILE A 105 -5.09 6.65 -11.01
N ALA A 106 -6.28 7.23 -10.87
CA ALA A 106 -7.09 7.14 -9.66
C ALA A 106 -8.40 6.38 -9.91
N THR A 107 -8.85 5.68 -8.87
CA THR A 107 -10.16 5.02 -8.78
C THR A 107 -10.61 5.02 -7.33
N GLU A 108 -11.88 4.69 -7.11
CA GLU A 108 -12.40 4.36 -5.79
C GLU A 108 -12.63 2.85 -5.68
N LEU A 109 -12.15 2.22 -4.60
CA LEU A 109 -12.33 0.79 -4.34
C LEU A 109 -13.12 0.60 -3.04
N THR A 110 -14.16 -0.22 -3.08
CA THR A 110 -14.91 -0.64 -1.88
C THR A 110 -14.81 -2.15 -1.72
N PHE A 111 -14.05 -2.59 -0.72
CA PHE A 111 -13.90 -4.01 -0.41
C PHE A 111 -15.10 -4.46 0.44
N PRO A 112 -15.83 -5.52 0.06
CA PRO A 112 -17.10 -5.86 0.70
C PRO A 112 -16.94 -6.32 2.16
N THR A 113 -15.89 -7.10 2.43
CA THR A 113 -15.56 -7.59 3.78
C THR A 113 -14.08 -7.40 4.07
N SER A 114 -13.68 -7.51 5.34
CA SER A 114 -12.27 -7.64 5.68
C SER A 114 -11.72 -8.95 5.11
N GLY A 115 -10.41 -8.95 4.82
CA GLY A 115 -9.74 -10.10 4.23
C GLY A 115 -8.76 -9.75 3.11
N SER A 116 -8.27 -10.79 2.44
CA SER A 116 -7.27 -10.69 1.38
C SER A 116 -7.91 -10.59 0.01
N TYR A 117 -7.36 -9.69 -0.80
CA TYR A 117 -7.76 -9.41 -2.17
C TYR A 117 -6.54 -9.25 -3.05
N THR A 118 -6.75 -9.35 -4.36
CA THR A 118 -5.77 -8.89 -5.36
C THR A 118 -6.41 -7.80 -6.20
N VAL A 119 -5.82 -6.61 -6.18
CA VAL A 119 -6.15 -5.56 -7.15
C VAL A 119 -5.33 -5.81 -8.40
N VAL A 120 -5.98 -5.93 -9.55
CA VAL A 120 -5.34 -6.17 -10.84
C VAL A 120 -5.50 -4.93 -11.70
N LEU A 121 -4.38 -4.32 -12.06
CA LEU A 121 -4.31 -3.24 -13.04
C LEU A 121 -3.75 -3.82 -14.34
N SER A 122 -4.54 -3.83 -15.39
CA SER A 122 -4.11 -4.25 -16.72
C SER A 122 -4.21 -3.10 -17.70
N GLY A 123 -3.37 -3.08 -18.72
CA GLY A 123 -3.43 -2.06 -19.74
C GLY A 123 -2.36 -2.21 -20.79
N GLN A 124 -2.27 -1.20 -21.62
CA GLN A 124 -1.32 -1.06 -22.70
C GLN A 124 -1.14 0.44 -22.95
N THR A 125 0.10 0.88 -23.04
CA THR A 125 0.43 2.23 -23.48
C THR A 125 0.74 2.23 -24.98
N GLN A 126 0.96 3.40 -25.58
CA GLN A 126 1.40 3.47 -26.98
C GLN A 126 2.79 2.85 -27.21
N SER A 127 3.65 2.84 -26.20
CA SER A 127 5.06 2.43 -26.25
C SER A 127 5.35 1.09 -25.58
N SER A 128 4.36 0.49 -24.90
CA SER A 128 4.50 -0.78 -24.19
C SER A 128 3.68 -1.91 -24.81
N GLU A 129 4.15 -3.13 -24.59
CA GLU A 129 3.31 -4.32 -24.74
C GLU A 129 2.20 -4.31 -23.68
N PRO A 130 1.08 -5.02 -23.91
CA PRO A 130 0.08 -5.21 -22.87
C PRO A 130 0.71 -5.73 -21.58
N PHE A 131 0.28 -5.18 -20.46
CA PHE A 131 0.78 -5.50 -19.13
C PHE A 131 -0.36 -5.86 -18.18
N GLU A 132 -0.02 -6.63 -17.15
CA GLU A 132 -0.88 -6.90 -16.00
C GLU A 132 -0.08 -6.76 -14.71
N LEU A 133 -0.57 -5.98 -13.75
CA LEU A 133 0.08 -5.75 -12.46
C LEU A 133 -0.86 -6.19 -11.35
N ARG A 134 -0.34 -6.97 -10.40
CA ARG A 134 -1.10 -7.57 -9.31
C ARG A 134 -0.62 -7.04 -7.97
N PHE A 135 -1.53 -6.46 -7.22
CA PHE A 135 -1.29 -5.91 -5.89
C PHE A 135 -2.08 -6.71 -4.87
N PRO A 136 -1.41 -7.53 -4.02
CA PRO A 136 -2.06 -8.10 -2.86
C PRO A 136 -2.50 -6.96 -1.93
N VAL A 137 -3.74 -7.01 -1.45
CA VAL A 137 -4.30 -5.98 -0.56
C VAL A 137 -5.06 -6.67 0.56
N THR A 138 -4.84 -6.24 1.80
CA THR A 138 -5.63 -6.66 2.95
C THR A 138 -6.58 -5.55 3.33
N ALA A 139 -7.89 -5.79 3.21
CA ALA A 139 -8.91 -4.90 3.75
C ALA A 139 -9.14 -5.20 5.23
N ILE A 140 -9.18 -4.16 6.06
CA ILE A 140 -9.35 -4.25 7.51
C ILE A 140 -10.76 -3.84 7.92
N ASP A 141 -11.20 -4.24 9.11
CA ASP A 141 -12.50 -3.81 9.61
C ASP A 141 -12.56 -2.28 9.75
N ALA A 142 -13.71 -1.71 9.41
CA ALA A 142 -13.95 -0.29 9.62
C ALA A 142 -13.93 0.01 11.12
N LYS A 143 -13.11 0.99 11.53
CA LYS A 143 -13.17 1.48 12.91
C LYS A 143 -14.55 2.12 13.17
N PRO A 144 -15.17 1.88 14.34
CA PRO A 144 -16.37 2.59 14.74
C PRO A 144 -16.11 4.10 14.71
N THR A 145 -17.02 4.85 14.12
CA THR A 145 -17.03 6.31 14.21
C THR A 145 -17.89 6.63 15.45
N TYR A 146 -17.26 7.06 16.55
CA TYR A 146 -17.94 7.55 17.75
C TYR A 146 -18.11 9.06 17.66
#